data_AF-A0A946VD12-F1
#
_entry.id   AF-A0A946VD12-F1
#
_cell.length_a   1.000
_cell.length_b   1.000
_cell.length_c   1.000
_cell.angle_alpha   90.00
_cell.angle_beta   90.00
_cell.angle_gamma   90.00
#
_symmetry.space_group_name_H-M   'P 1'
#
loop_
_entity.id
_entity.type
_entity.pdbx_description
1 polymer ?
#
loop_
_entity_poly.entity_id
_entity_poly.type
_entity_poly.pdbx_seq_one_letter_code
_entity_poly.pdbx_strand_id
1 'polypeptide(L)'
;MKPRRNIETFSLSFLDCVCCGFGALILLLVLSKTAEPIIFEEYTENLVSVVSKLQEELFEIRGETHILNRELVSKKEQVAKEIEKVALLQGDLSSILGQYSASKDSSTIQNKIEQQLAAAKQELSEEMRRLQQQEPVSSSELDDTVGGIPVDSEYIIFIIDTSGSMFNHGWGSVVQKLSEVLDIYPKVKGIQVMNDMGEYMFTQYAGKWIPDTPARRNA
;
A
#
# COMPACT_ATOMS: atom_id res chain seq x y z
N MET A 1 -123.66 -47.57 68.48
CA MET A 1 -122.67 -46.61 67.97
C MET A 1 -121.40 -47.37 67.67
N LYS A 2 -120.93 -47.34 66.42
CA LYS A 2 -119.76 -48.11 65.96
C LYS A 2 -118.48 -47.42 66.48
N PRO A 3 -117.53 -48.13 67.11
CA PRO A 3 -116.31 -47.50 67.60
C PRO A 3 -115.51 -46.89 66.44
N ARG A 4 -115.09 -45.62 66.60
CA ARG A 4 -114.18 -44.95 65.68
C ARG A 4 -112.81 -45.63 65.79
N ARG A 5 -112.31 -46.18 64.68
CA ARG A 5 -110.92 -46.65 64.58
C ARG A 5 -110.00 -45.47 64.83
N ASN A 6 -109.09 -45.61 65.79
CA ASN A 6 -107.96 -44.69 65.94
C ASN A 6 -107.18 -44.70 64.62
N ILE A 7 -107.10 -43.54 63.97
CA ILE A 7 -106.23 -43.35 62.83
C ILE A 7 -104.84 -43.19 63.42
N GLU A 8 -104.03 -44.24 63.33
CA GLU A 8 -102.60 -44.15 63.62
C GLU A 8 -101.99 -43.20 62.60
N THR A 9 -101.50 -42.06 63.07
CA THR A 9 -100.87 -40.99 62.27
C THR A 9 -99.64 -41.47 61.49
N PHE A 10 -99.12 -42.66 61.81
CA PHE A 10 -98.10 -43.40 61.07
C PHE A 10 -98.67 -44.71 60.54
N SER A 11 -99.55 -44.64 59.53
CA SER A 11 -100.07 -45.82 58.84
C SER A 11 -99.10 -46.29 57.73
N LEU A 12 -99.16 -47.56 57.36
CA LEU A 12 -98.34 -48.16 56.29
C LEU A 12 -98.36 -47.32 54.99
N SER A 13 -99.52 -46.74 54.65
CA SER A 13 -99.72 -45.90 53.47
C SER A 13 -99.01 -44.55 53.53
N PHE A 14 -98.72 -44.02 54.73
CA PHE A 14 -97.93 -42.79 54.88
C PHE A 14 -96.45 -43.06 54.56
N LEU A 15 -95.91 -44.20 55.01
CA LEU A 15 -94.54 -44.61 54.72
C LEU A 15 -94.33 -44.83 53.21
N ASP A 16 -95.30 -45.46 52.53
CA ASP A 16 -95.26 -45.66 51.08
C ASP A 16 -95.25 -44.33 50.30
N CYS A 17 -96.07 -43.35 50.74
CA CYS A 17 -96.12 -42.02 50.10
C CYS A 17 -94.81 -41.23 50.30
N VAL A 18 -94.24 -41.25 51.51
CA VAL A 18 -92.95 -40.59 51.80
C VAL A 18 -91.80 -41.30 51.10
N CYS A 19 -91.80 -42.64 51.03
CA CYS A 19 -90.80 -43.42 50.31
C CYS A 19 -90.85 -43.14 48.81
N CYS A 20 -92.04 -43.03 48.22
CA CYS A 20 -92.20 -42.68 46.81
C CYS A 20 -91.76 -41.24 46.51
N GLY A 21 -92.15 -40.28 47.36
CA GLY A 21 -91.74 -38.89 47.22
C GLY A 21 -90.22 -38.69 47.38
N PHE A 22 -89.62 -39.36 48.37
CA PHE A 22 -88.18 -39.32 48.58
C PHE A 22 -87.42 -40.00 47.43
N GLY A 23 -87.92 -41.15 46.93
CA GLY A 23 -87.36 -41.82 45.77
C GLY A 23 -87.36 -40.94 44.51
N ALA A 24 -88.48 -40.24 44.25
CA ALA A 24 -88.57 -39.30 43.14
C ALA A 24 -87.58 -38.13 43.27
N LEU A 25 -87.37 -37.62 44.50
CA LEU A 25 -86.42 -36.55 44.79
C LEU A 25 -84.97 -37.01 44.61
N ILE A 26 -84.63 -38.23 45.06
CA ILE A 26 -83.32 -38.85 44.84
C ILE A 26 -83.06 -39.08 43.35
N LEU A 27 -84.05 -39.57 42.59
CA LEU A 27 -83.92 -39.75 41.15
C LEU A 27 -83.72 -38.41 40.42
N LEU A 28 -84.46 -37.36 40.80
CA LEU A 28 -84.25 -36.01 40.27
C LEU A 28 -82.85 -35.49 40.60
N LEU A 29 -82.36 -35.71 41.81
CA LEU A 29 -81.02 -35.27 42.23
C LEU A 29 -79.92 -36.01 41.44
N VAL A 30 -80.06 -37.32 41.27
CA VAL A 30 -79.11 -38.14 40.49
C VAL A 30 -79.12 -37.70 39.03
N LEU A 31 -80.30 -37.59 38.41
CA LEU A 31 -80.42 -37.15 37.02
C LEU A 31 -79.90 -35.72 36.80
N SER A 32 -80.15 -34.80 37.74
CA SER A 32 -79.63 -33.43 37.68
C SER A 32 -78.10 -33.38 37.83
N LYS A 33 -77.52 -34.19 38.72
CA LYS A 33 -76.06 -34.27 38.90
C LYS A 33 -75.34 -34.92 37.71
N THR A 34 -76.00 -35.85 37.01
CA THR A 34 -75.41 -36.55 35.85
C THR A 34 -75.71 -35.91 34.50
N ALA A 35 -76.56 -34.88 34.44
CA ALA A 35 -76.90 -34.17 33.19
C ALA A 35 -75.91 -33.05 32.80
N GLU A 36 -75.00 -32.67 33.70
CA GLU A 36 -73.99 -31.63 33.47
C GLU A 36 -72.64 -32.06 32.82
N PRO A 37 -72.27 -33.33 32.56
CA PRO A 37 -70.88 -33.66 32.22
C PRO A 37 -70.50 -33.40 30.75
N ILE A 38 -71.44 -33.39 29.81
CA ILE A 38 -71.10 -33.40 28.37
C ILE A 38 -70.51 -32.06 27.91
N ILE A 39 -71.02 -30.95 28.45
CA ILE A 39 -70.63 -29.60 28.02
C ILE A 39 -69.25 -29.22 28.57
N PHE A 40 -68.92 -29.62 29.81
CA PHE A 40 -67.62 -29.31 30.40
C PHE A 40 -66.46 -30.06 29.73
N GLU A 41 -66.68 -31.31 29.33
CA GLU A 41 -65.64 -32.14 28.71
C GLU A 41 -65.19 -31.55 27.35
N GLU A 42 -66.15 -31.13 26.51
CA GLU A 42 -65.87 -30.46 25.23
C GLU A 42 -65.15 -29.10 25.41
N TYR A 43 -65.50 -28.31 26.43
CA TYR A 43 -64.76 -27.08 26.75
C TYR A 43 -63.34 -27.37 27.23
N THR A 44 -63.14 -28.39 28.06
CA THR A 44 -61.79 -28.76 28.53
C THR A 44 -60.90 -29.29 27.41
N GLU A 45 -61.43 -30.12 26.51
CA GLU A 45 -60.68 -30.61 25.35
C GLU A 45 -60.28 -29.48 24.40
N ASN A 46 -61.20 -28.54 24.12
CA ASN A 46 -60.91 -27.37 23.30
C ASN A 46 -59.83 -26.47 23.92
N LEU A 47 -59.87 -26.23 25.24
CA LEU A 47 -58.85 -25.44 25.93
C LEU A 47 -57.47 -26.12 25.90
N VAL A 48 -57.40 -27.44 26.08
CA VAL A 48 -56.14 -28.20 25.98
C VAL A 48 -55.57 -28.14 24.56
N SER A 49 -56.43 -28.21 23.54
CA SER A 49 -56.03 -28.04 22.14
C SER A 49 -55.45 -26.65 21.87
N VAL A 50 -56.10 -25.59 22.38
CA VAL A 50 -55.61 -24.21 22.24
C VAL A 50 -54.27 -24.02 22.96
N VAL A 51 -54.12 -24.54 24.17
CA VAL A 51 -52.85 -24.45 24.92
C VAL A 51 -51.73 -25.18 24.17
N SER A 52 -52.00 -26.36 23.61
CA SER A 52 -51.02 -27.11 22.81
C SER A 52 -50.58 -26.32 21.57
N LYS A 53 -51.52 -25.70 20.84
CA LYS A 53 -51.19 -24.85 19.68
C LYS A 53 -50.34 -23.64 20.07
N LEU A 54 -50.70 -22.94 21.14
CA LEU A 54 -49.94 -21.80 21.63
C LEU A 54 -48.53 -22.20 22.10
N GLN A 55 -48.36 -23.42 22.64
CA GLN A 55 -47.05 -23.95 23.01
C GLN A 55 -46.18 -24.26 21.78
N GLU A 56 -46.78 -24.80 20.72
CA GLU A 56 -46.10 -25.05 19.44
C GLU A 56 -45.67 -23.74 18.78
N GLU A 57 -46.57 -22.76 18.67
CA GLU A 57 -46.26 -21.42 18.16
C GLU A 57 -45.14 -20.75 18.97
N LEU A 58 -45.18 -20.85 20.30
CA LEU A 58 -44.12 -20.30 21.16
C LEU A 58 -42.77 -20.98 20.91
N PHE A 59 -42.77 -22.28 20.64
CA PHE A 59 -41.55 -23.02 20.32
C PHE A 59 -40.98 -22.58 18.98
N GLU A 60 -41.82 -22.43 17.95
CA GLU A 60 -41.43 -21.92 16.63
C GLU A 60 -40.85 -20.50 16.74
N ILE A 61 -41.56 -19.57 17.38
CA ILE A 61 -41.11 -18.18 17.57
C ILE A 61 -39.77 -18.13 18.31
N ARG A 62 -39.57 -18.97 19.32
CA ARG A 62 -38.29 -19.06 20.04
C ARG A 62 -37.17 -19.59 19.15
N GLY A 63 -37.46 -20.58 18.32
CA GLY A 63 -36.53 -21.10 17.32
C GLY A 63 -36.11 -20.03 16.31
N GLU A 64 -37.07 -19.33 15.73
CA GLU A 64 -36.84 -18.22 14.80
C GLU A 64 -36.05 -17.09 15.45
N THR A 65 -36.39 -16.71 16.68
CA THR A 65 -35.68 -15.67 17.44
C THR A 65 -34.21 -16.06 17.65
N HIS A 66 -33.93 -17.33 17.93
CA HIS A 66 -32.56 -17.81 18.12
C HIS A 66 -31.76 -17.75 16.80
N ILE A 67 -32.37 -18.15 15.68
CA ILE A 67 -31.75 -18.06 14.35
C ILE A 67 -31.47 -16.58 14.01
N LEU A 68 -32.47 -15.72 14.15
CA LEU A 68 -32.36 -14.30 13.84
C LEU A 68 -31.32 -13.60 14.72
N ASN A 69 -31.23 -13.95 16.00
CA ASN A 69 -30.21 -13.41 16.89
C ASN A 69 -28.80 -13.83 16.45
N ARG A 70 -28.61 -15.08 16.01
CA ARG A 70 -27.32 -15.55 15.46
C ARG A 70 -26.96 -14.80 14.17
N GLU A 71 -27.93 -14.62 13.27
CA GLU A 71 -27.72 -13.85 12.04
C GLU A 71 -27.39 -12.38 12.34
N LEU A 72 -28.08 -11.76 13.30
CA LEU A 72 -27.83 -10.39 13.72
C LEU A 72 -26.40 -10.23 14.25
N VAL A 73 -25.92 -11.16 15.09
CA VAL A 73 -24.54 -11.16 15.58
C VAL A 73 -23.56 -11.27 14.41
N SER A 74 -23.77 -12.24 13.51
CA SER A 74 -22.91 -12.40 12.33
C SER A 74 -22.89 -11.15 11.44
N LYS A 75 -24.04 -10.48 11.26
CA LYS A 75 -24.13 -9.25 10.47
C LYS A 75 -23.44 -8.08 11.14
N LYS A 76 -23.56 -7.95 12.46
CA LYS A 76 -22.81 -6.94 13.24
C LYS A 76 -21.30 -7.12 13.09
N GLU A 77 -20.81 -8.36 13.16
CA GLU A 77 -19.39 -8.66 12.94
C GLU A 77 -18.93 -8.33 11.51
N GLN A 78 -19.75 -8.64 10.50
CA GLN A 78 -19.47 -8.27 9.10
C GLN A 78 -19.37 -6.74 8.95
N VAL A 79 -20.32 -6.00 9.52
CA VAL A 79 -20.30 -4.53 9.48
C VAL A 79 -19.06 -3.97 10.16
N ALA A 80 -18.67 -4.50 11.33
CA ALA A 80 -17.47 -4.07 12.02
C ALA A 80 -16.21 -4.26 11.16
N LYS A 81 -16.08 -5.41 10.47
CA LYS A 81 -14.97 -5.67 9.54
C LYS A 81 -14.95 -4.72 8.34
N GLU A 82 -16.11 -4.42 7.77
CA GLU A 82 -16.18 -3.47 6.65
C GLU A 82 -15.85 -2.04 7.08
N ILE A 83 -16.25 -1.62 8.29
CA ILE A 83 -15.86 -0.32 8.85
C ILE A 83 -14.33 -0.22 8.99
N GLU A 84 -13.69 -1.26 9.53
CA GLU A 84 -12.22 -1.32 9.64
C GLU A 84 -11.55 -1.22 8.26
N LYS A 85 -12.06 -1.97 7.28
CA LYS A 85 -11.55 -1.94 5.90
C LYS A 85 -11.71 -0.57 5.26
N VAL A 86 -12.83 0.11 5.47
CA VAL A 86 -13.03 1.48 4.98
C VAL A 86 -12.03 2.44 5.60
N ALA A 87 -11.79 2.34 6.91
CA ALA A 87 -10.81 3.19 7.59
C ALA A 87 -9.38 2.98 7.04
N LEU A 88 -8.98 1.73 6.79
CA LEU A 88 -7.70 1.40 6.15
C LEU A 88 -7.60 2.00 4.74
N LEU A 89 -8.61 1.79 3.90
CA LEU A 89 -8.64 2.32 2.53
C LEU A 89 -8.62 3.86 2.48
N GLN A 90 -9.26 4.53 3.45
CA GLN A 90 -9.20 5.99 3.57
C GLN A 90 -7.79 6.46 3.93
N GLY A 91 -7.10 5.75 4.83
CA GLY A 91 -5.70 6.00 5.17
C GLY A 91 -4.77 5.82 3.96
N ASP A 92 -4.91 4.71 3.24
CA ASP A 92 -4.14 4.42 2.03
C ASP A 92 -4.37 5.49 0.96
N LEU A 93 -5.62 5.89 0.73
CA LEU A 93 -5.96 6.96 -0.21
C LEU A 93 -5.30 8.29 0.19
N SER A 94 -5.33 8.66 1.47
CA SER A 94 -4.68 9.86 1.98
C SER A 94 -3.16 9.82 1.75
N SER A 95 -2.53 8.67 2.01
CA SER A 95 -1.11 8.44 1.78
C SER A 95 -0.75 8.59 0.29
N ILE A 96 -1.51 7.94 -0.60
CA ILE A 96 -1.31 8.02 -2.05
C ILE A 96 -1.48 9.44 -2.56
N LEU A 97 -2.51 10.17 -2.10
CA LEU A 97 -2.73 11.57 -2.47
C LEU A 97 -1.58 12.48 -1.98
N GLY A 98 -1.06 12.23 -0.78
CA GLY A 98 0.12 12.92 -0.26
C GLY A 98 1.36 12.68 -1.12
N GLN A 99 1.66 11.42 -1.47
CA GLN A 99 2.77 11.06 -2.35
C GLN A 99 2.64 11.68 -3.75
N TYR A 100 1.43 11.61 -4.33
CA TYR A 100 1.17 12.20 -5.65
C TYR A 100 1.37 13.72 -5.65
N SER A 101 0.89 14.41 -4.60
CA SER A 101 1.04 15.86 -4.47
C SER A 101 2.52 16.25 -4.32
N ALA A 102 3.25 15.55 -3.44
CA ALA A 102 4.69 15.76 -3.28
C ALA A 102 5.47 15.51 -4.57
N SER A 103 5.12 14.48 -5.33
CA SER A 103 5.75 14.19 -6.63
C SER A 103 5.47 15.27 -7.67
N LYS A 104 4.27 15.86 -7.68
CA LYS A 104 3.90 16.95 -8.58
C LYS A 104 4.64 18.25 -8.25
N ASP A 105 4.80 18.55 -6.96
CA ASP A 105 5.58 19.70 -6.52
C ASP A 105 7.06 19.52 -6.87
N SER A 106 7.60 18.32 -6.64
CA SER A 106 8.98 17.98 -6.99
C SER A 106 9.25 18.12 -8.49
N SER A 107 8.35 17.64 -9.36
CA SER A 107 8.52 17.78 -10.82
C SER A 107 8.43 19.23 -11.27
N THR A 108 7.58 20.04 -10.64
CA THR A 108 7.48 21.48 -10.91
C THR A 108 8.75 22.21 -10.50
N ILE A 109 9.31 21.89 -9.32
CA ILE A 109 10.58 22.45 -8.84
C ILE A 109 11.72 22.04 -9.78
N GLN A 110 11.79 20.76 -10.17
CA GLN A 110 12.83 20.23 -11.03
C GLN A 110 12.81 20.89 -12.41
N ASN A 111 11.64 21.05 -13.03
CA ASN A 111 11.50 21.78 -14.29
C ASN A 111 11.98 23.25 -14.18
N LYS A 112 11.68 23.91 -13.06
CA LYS A 112 12.13 25.29 -12.82
C LYS A 112 13.65 25.37 -12.68
N ILE A 113 14.27 24.42 -11.98
CA ILE A 113 15.72 24.32 -11.84
C ILE A 113 16.37 24.06 -13.20
N GLU A 114 15.81 23.14 -14.01
CA GLU A 114 16.32 22.87 -15.36
C GLU A 114 16.26 24.11 -16.26
N GLN A 115 15.16 24.87 -16.22
CA GLN A 115 15.05 26.12 -16.96
C GLN A 115 16.09 27.16 -16.50
N GLN A 116 16.28 27.33 -15.19
CA GLN A 116 17.29 28.24 -14.65
C GLN A 116 18.71 27.82 -15.03
N LEU A 117 19.01 26.52 -14.98
CA LEU A 117 20.32 25.98 -15.36
C LEU A 117 20.57 26.15 -16.86
N ALA A 118 19.55 25.93 -17.70
CA ALA A 118 19.64 26.17 -19.13
C ALA A 118 19.92 27.64 -19.45
N ALA A 119 19.23 28.57 -18.78
CA ALA A 119 19.46 30.01 -18.92
C ALA A 119 20.89 30.40 -18.48
N ALA A 120 21.35 29.91 -17.32
CA ALA A 120 22.69 30.18 -16.82
C ALA A 120 23.79 29.62 -17.76
N LYS A 121 23.56 28.45 -18.36
CA LYS A 121 24.47 27.89 -19.38
C LYS A 121 24.51 28.74 -20.66
N GLN A 122 23.37 29.27 -21.10
CA GLN A 122 23.31 30.15 -22.27
C GLN A 122 24.08 31.44 -22.00
N GLU A 123 23.84 32.09 -20.85
CA GLU A 123 24.54 33.31 -20.45
C GLU A 123 26.06 33.08 -20.36
N LEU A 124 26.50 31.99 -19.73
CA LEU A 124 27.92 31.63 -19.67
C LEU A 124 28.52 31.38 -21.06
N SER A 125 27.76 30.76 -21.96
CA SER A 125 28.22 30.49 -23.33
C SER A 125 28.35 31.79 -24.14
N GLU A 126 27.43 32.73 -23.96
CA GLU A 126 27.50 34.06 -24.56
C GLU A 126 28.68 34.86 -24.02
N GLU A 127 28.92 34.83 -22.70
CA GLU A 127 30.05 35.52 -22.09
C GLU A 127 31.40 34.90 -22.50
N MET A 128 31.50 33.57 -22.58
CA MET A 128 32.70 32.92 -23.13
C MET A 128 32.93 33.30 -24.59
N ARG A 129 31.89 33.35 -25.41
CA ARG A 129 32.00 33.77 -26.82
C ARG A 129 32.45 35.22 -26.93
N ARG A 130 31.95 36.09 -26.06
CA ARG A 130 32.37 37.50 -25.97
C ARG A 130 33.84 37.62 -25.56
N LEU A 131 34.29 36.88 -24.55
CA LEU A 131 35.69 36.86 -24.12
C LEU A 131 36.62 36.34 -25.21
N GLN A 132 36.25 35.26 -25.91
CA GLN A 132 37.02 34.76 -27.06
C GLN A 132 37.11 35.77 -28.21
N GLN A 133 36.08 36.59 -28.42
CA GLN A 133 36.11 37.67 -29.42
C GLN A 133 36.92 38.88 -28.97
N GLN A 134 37.15 39.03 -27.66
CA GLN A 134 37.97 40.11 -27.09
C GLN A 134 39.45 39.75 -26.98
N GLU A 135 39.84 38.49 -27.10
CA GLU A 135 41.22 38.12 -27.39
C GLU A 135 41.52 38.47 -28.86
N PRO A 136 42.37 39.48 -29.14
CA PRO A 136 42.80 39.73 -30.49
C PRO A 136 43.70 38.56 -30.88
N VAL A 137 43.21 37.71 -31.79
CA VAL A 137 44.05 36.79 -32.55
C VAL A 137 45.07 37.66 -33.28
N SER A 138 46.26 37.78 -32.69
CA SER A 138 47.40 38.41 -33.32
C SER A 138 47.75 37.57 -34.54
N SER A 139 47.30 38.02 -35.70
CA SER A 139 47.50 37.37 -37.00
C SER A 139 48.95 37.53 -37.48
N SER A 140 49.91 37.11 -36.64
CA SER A 140 51.35 37.17 -36.87
C SER A 140 52.04 35.80 -36.74
N GLU A 141 51.31 34.73 -36.38
CA GLU A 141 51.89 33.41 -36.05
C GLU A 141 51.50 32.29 -37.03
N LEU A 142 50.92 32.64 -38.20
CA LEU A 142 50.47 31.65 -39.19
C LEU A 142 51.61 31.08 -40.06
N ASP A 143 52.83 31.59 -39.97
CA ASP A 143 54.00 31.04 -40.67
C ASP A 143 54.76 29.96 -39.84
N ASP A 144 54.38 29.78 -38.58
CA ASP A 144 55.03 28.88 -37.63
C ASP A 144 54.12 27.70 -37.27
N THR A 145 53.51 27.02 -38.25
CA THR A 145 52.71 25.80 -37.96
C THR A 145 53.08 24.64 -38.88
N VAL A 146 53.55 23.53 -38.28
CA VAL A 146 53.72 22.24 -38.97
C VAL A 146 52.73 21.26 -38.34
N GLY A 147 51.74 20.80 -39.12
CA GLY A 147 50.75 19.81 -38.66
C GLY A 147 49.65 20.34 -37.72
N GLY A 148 49.46 21.65 -37.62
CA GLY A 148 48.41 22.27 -36.78
C GLY A 148 48.82 22.57 -35.34
N ILE A 149 50.11 22.41 -35.01
CA ILE A 149 50.70 22.75 -33.72
C ILE A 149 51.64 23.96 -33.92
N PRO A 150 51.54 25.02 -33.10
CA PRO A 150 52.41 26.19 -33.22
C PRO A 150 53.88 25.82 -32.95
N VAL A 151 54.77 26.34 -33.80
CA VAL A 151 56.21 25.99 -33.92
C VAL A 151 57.07 26.76 -32.91
N ASP A 152 56.49 27.68 -32.13
CA ASP A 152 57.16 28.43 -31.07
C ASP A 152 57.09 27.75 -29.68
N SER A 153 56.62 26.50 -29.61
CA SER A 153 56.45 25.77 -28.35
C SER A 153 57.77 25.61 -27.58
N GLU A 154 58.08 26.55 -26.70
CA GLU A 154 59.25 26.50 -25.81
C GLU A 154 59.12 25.36 -24.78
N TYR A 155 57.90 24.91 -24.51
CA TYR A 155 57.60 23.85 -23.54
C TYR A 155 56.65 22.83 -24.14
N ILE A 156 56.97 21.54 -24.01
CA ILE A 156 56.17 20.44 -24.55
C ILE A 156 55.71 19.52 -23.42
N ILE A 157 54.43 19.15 -23.42
CA ILE A 157 53.86 18.15 -22.53
C ILE A 157 53.35 16.96 -23.35
N PHE A 158 53.84 15.76 -23.04
CA PHE A 158 53.34 14.51 -23.60
C PHE A 158 52.39 13.85 -22.60
N ILE A 159 51.16 13.58 -23.04
CA ILE A 159 50.18 12.79 -22.29
C ILE A 159 50.06 11.43 -22.98
N ILE A 160 50.45 10.36 -22.29
CA ILE A 160 50.54 9.01 -22.85
C ILE A 160 49.49 8.11 -22.17
N ASP A 161 48.68 7.43 -22.97
CA ASP A 161 47.81 6.35 -22.48
C ASP A 161 48.66 5.15 -22.02
N THR A 162 48.52 4.78 -20.75
CA THR A 162 49.26 3.68 -20.12
C THR A 162 48.47 2.38 -19.95
N SER A 163 47.32 2.26 -20.63
CA SER A 163 46.50 1.03 -20.62
C SER A 163 47.30 -0.22 -20.99
N GLY A 164 46.90 -1.39 -20.45
CA GLY A 164 47.65 -2.64 -20.62
C GLY A 164 47.87 -3.05 -22.08
N SER A 165 46.99 -2.65 -23.01
CA SER A 165 47.19 -2.83 -24.45
C SER A 165 48.24 -1.89 -25.04
N MET A 166 48.30 -0.64 -24.58
CA MET A 166 49.30 0.34 -25.00
C MET A 166 50.70 -0.05 -24.57
N PHE A 167 50.85 -0.53 -23.33
CA PHE A 167 52.13 -1.01 -22.81
C PHE A 167 52.64 -2.26 -23.55
N ASN A 168 51.76 -3.24 -23.84
CA ASN A 168 52.18 -4.52 -24.43
C ASN A 168 52.43 -4.48 -25.95
N HIS A 169 51.77 -3.61 -26.71
CA HIS A 169 51.87 -3.60 -28.18
C HIS A 169 52.18 -2.22 -28.79
N GLY A 170 51.84 -1.13 -28.11
CA GLY A 170 51.94 0.24 -28.65
C GLY A 170 53.19 1.01 -28.25
N TRP A 171 53.88 0.58 -27.19
CA TRP A 171 54.98 1.35 -26.58
C TRP A 171 56.11 1.70 -27.54
N GLY A 172 56.53 0.76 -28.39
CA GLY A 172 57.57 1.02 -29.40
C GLY A 172 57.18 2.12 -30.38
N SER A 173 55.93 2.12 -30.85
CA SER A 173 55.41 3.16 -31.76
C SER A 173 55.27 4.52 -31.07
N VAL A 174 54.89 4.54 -29.79
CA VAL A 174 54.80 5.77 -28.99
C VAL A 174 56.18 6.41 -28.84
N VAL A 175 57.20 5.62 -28.49
CA VAL A 175 58.58 6.11 -28.36
C VAL A 175 59.10 6.63 -29.70
N GLN A 176 58.84 5.92 -30.80
CA GLN A 176 59.22 6.38 -32.14
C GLN A 176 58.56 7.72 -32.48
N LYS A 177 57.25 7.86 -32.24
CA LYS A 177 56.52 9.11 -32.51
C LYS A 177 56.99 10.27 -31.63
N LEU A 178 57.32 9.99 -30.38
CA LEU A 178 57.88 11.00 -29.48
C LEU A 178 59.25 11.48 -29.97
N SER A 179 60.10 10.58 -30.48
CA SER A 179 61.38 10.95 -31.11
C SER A 179 61.16 11.78 -32.37
N GLU A 180 60.26 11.37 -33.27
CA GLU A 180 59.93 12.12 -34.49
C GLU A 180 59.45 13.55 -34.16
N VAL A 181 58.62 13.70 -33.13
CA VAL A 181 58.19 15.03 -32.67
C VAL A 181 59.37 15.82 -32.13
N LEU A 182 60.20 15.26 -31.26
CA LEU A 182 61.36 15.99 -30.74
C LEU A 182 62.37 16.36 -31.84
N ASP A 183 62.51 15.54 -32.89
CA ASP A 183 63.38 15.84 -34.04
C ASP A 183 62.86 17.02 -34.89
N ILE A 184 61.54 17.18 -34.99
CA ILE A 184 60.91 18.34 -35.64
C ILE A 184 61.17 19.64 -34.84
N TYR A 185 61.29 19.53 -33.51
CA TYR A 185 61.50 20.66 -32.60
C TYR A 185 62.93 20.67 -32.02
N PRO A 186 63.93 21.22 -32.74
CA PRO A 186 65.34 21.13 -32.39
C PRO A 186 65.75 21.92 -31.12
N LYS A 187 64.88 22.80 -30.60
CA LYS A 187 65.11 23.56 -29.37
C LYS A 187 63.82 23.63 -28.55
N VAL A 188 63.79 22.95 -27.41
CA VAL A 188 62.73 23.12 -26.40
C VAL A 188 63.39 23.46 -25.05
N LYS A 189 62.79 24.37 -24.28
CA LYS A 189 63.30 24.76 -22.95
C LYS A 189 62.91 23.75 -21.87
N GLY A 190 61.79 23.06 -22.05
CA GLY A 190 61.30 22.08 -21.09
C GLY A 190 60.37 21.05 -21.68
N ILE A 191 60.51 19.80 -21.23
CA ILE A 191 59.65 18.68 -21.59
C ILE A 191 58.97 18.17 -20.32
N GLN A 192 57.75 17.68 -20.43
CA GLN A 192 57.10 16.93 -19.37
C GLN A 192 56.35 15.73 -19.97
N VAL A 193 56.35 14.62 -19.24
CA VAL A 193 55.67 13.40 -19.68
C VAL A 193 54.79 12.89 -18.55
N MET A 194 53.51 12.70 -18.82
CA MET A 194 52.50 12.23 -17.88
C MET A 194 51.62 11.15 -18.51
N ASN A 195 51.01 10.31 -17.69
CA ASN A 195 50.02 9.35 -18.15
C ASN A 195 48.61 9.97 -18.25
N ASP A 196 47.66 9.21 -18.80
CA ASP A 196 46.24 9.54 -18.93
C ASP A 196 45.52 9.75 -17.59
N MET A 197 46.10 9.30 -16.49
CA MET A 197 45.64 9.56 -15.12
C MET A 197 46.28 10.81 -14.49
N GLY A 198 47.12 11.54 -15.23
CA GLY A 198 47.80 12.75 -14.76
C GLY A 198 49.03 12.50 -13.88
N GLU A 199 49.51 11.26 -13.79
CA GLU A 199 50.73 10.91 -13.06
C GLU A 199 51.98 11.17 -13.91
N TYR A 200 53.00 11.79 -13.31
CA TYR A 200 54.26 12.07 -13.99
C TYR A 200 55.05 10.77 -14.23
N MET A 201 55.39 10.50 -15.50
CA MET A 201 56.20 9.31 -15.85
C MET A 201 57.65 9.45 -15.36
N PHE A 202 58.15 10.68 -15.23
CA PHE A 202 59.44 10.98 -14.60
C PHE A 202 59.20 11.64 -13.24
N THR A 203 58.97 10.84 -12.22
CA THR A 203 58.63 11.29 -10.85
C THR A 203 59.63 12.28 -10.26
N GLN A 204 60.92 12.17 -10.60
CA GLN A 204 61.97 13.13 -10.20
C GLN A 204 61.78 14.55 -10.76
N TYR A 205 60.97 14.70 -11.81
CA TYR A 205 60.56 15.96 -12.43
C TYR A 205 59.08 16.27 -12.19
N ALA A 206 58.43 15.64 -11.19
CA ALA A 206 57.07 16.01 -10.81
C ALA A 206 57.01 17.51 -10.45
N GLY A 207 56.12 18.25 -11.14
CA GLY A 207 55.99 19.70 -10.99
C GLY A 207 57.19 20.53 -11.48
N LYS A 208 58.13 19.93 -12.21
CA LYS A 208 59.30 20.61 -12.80
C LYS A 208 59.45 20.26 -14.28
N TRP A 209 60.02 21.17 -15.05
CA TRP A 209 60.36 20.91 -16.45
C TRP A 209 61.61 20.05 -16.57
N ILE A 210 61.56 19.04 -17.43
CA ILE A 210 62.71 18.23 -17.83
C ILE A 210 63.51 19.08 -18.83
N PRO A 211 64.76 19.48 -18.53
CA PRO A 211 65.56 20.24 -19.48
C PRO A 211 65.91 19.35 -20.67
N ASP A 212 65.71 19.88 -21.87
CA ASP A 212 66.13 19.19 -23.09
C ASP A 212 67.64 19.31 -23.25
N THR A 213 68.29 18.16 -23.44
CA THR A 213 69.74 18.09 -23.62
C THR A 213 70.05 17.01 -24.66
N PRO A 214 71.10 17.18 -25.50
CA PRO A 214 71.48 16.17 -26.49
C PRO A 214 71.75 14.79 -25.87
N ALA A 215 72.22 14.74 -24.63
CA ALA A 215 72.44 13.48 -23.91
C ALA A 215 71.15 12.73 -23.58
N ARG A 216 70.03 13.44 -23.37
CA ARG A 216 68.73 12.83 -23.04
C ARG A 216 67.94 12.37 -24.24
N ARG A 217 68.17 12.98 -25.41
CA ARG A 217 67.55 12.55 -26.66
C ARG A 217 68.15 11.24 -27.20
N ASN A 218 69.35 10.88 -26.75
CA ASN A 218 70.10 9.70 -27.21
C ASN A 218 70.16 8.54 -26.18
N ALA A 219 69.47 8.67 -25.05
CA ALA A 219 69.48 7.70 -23.95
C ALA A 219 68.21 6.84 -23.98
#